data_AF-A0A352FEV5-F1
#
_entry.id   AF-A0A352FEV5-F1
#
_cell.length_a   1.000
_cell.length_b   1.000
_cell.length_c   1.000
_cell.angle_alpha   90.00
_cell.angle_beta   90.00
_cell.angle_gamma   90.00
#
_symmetry.space_group_name_H-M   'P 1'
#
loop_
_entity.id
_entity.type
_entity.pdbx_description
1 polymer ?
#
loop_
_entity_poly.entity_id
_entity_poly.type
_entity_poly.pdbx_seq_one_letter_code
_entity_poly.pdbx_strand_id
1 'polypeptide(L)'
;MKSQNCTFVFVRRIYKYILILAFAPIVSLAAQDQHPIPYTLDDRDRAIRTEAKIEILATGIASFEKTADIKIESVNGRLDYVFWLQGVIVALILFMLGYTIWDRRTALKPALDKVTIVEERNSTLVRALRDYAQNHPELARILKTHGLL
;
A
#
# COMPACT_ATOMS: atom_id res chain seq x y z
N MET A 1 -66.88 -37.20 -28.46
CA MET A 1 -65.63 -36.40 -28.47
C MET A 1 -64.36 -37.29 -28.44
N LYS A 2 -64.13 -38.16 -29.45
CA LYS A 2 -62.92 -39.02 -29.48
C LYS A 2 -62.17 -39.03 -30.84
N SER A 3 -62.72 -38.36 -31.86
CA SER A 3 -62.15 -38.35 -33.22
C SER A 3 -61.11 -37.24 -33.45
N GLN A 4 -61.31 -36.02 -32.91
CA GLN A 4 -60.39 -34.89 -33.17
C GLN A 4 -58.98 -35.03 -32.57
N ASN A 5 -58.82 -35.74 -31.46
CA ASN A 5 -57.51 -35.93 -30.82
C ASN A 5 -56.60 -36.92 -31.59
N CYS A 6 -57.17 -37.79 -32.43
CA CYS A 6 -56.39 -38.78 -33.18
C CYS A 6 -55.69 -38.16 -34.41
N THR A 7 -56.40 -37.27 -35.12
CA THR A 7 -55.86 -36.52 -36.27
C THR A 7 -54.72 -35.58 -35.85
N PHE A 8 -54.83 -34.91 -34.71
CA PHE A 8 -53.79 -33.99 -34.23
C PHE A 8 -52.48 -34.72 -33.85
N VAL A 9 -52.58 -35.89 -33.22
CA VAL A 9 -51.42 -36.72 -32.87
C VAL A 9 -50.73 -37.28 -34.12
N PHE A 10 -51.50 -37.64 -35.14
CA PHE A 10 -50.98 -38.14 -36.42
C PHE A 10 -50.24 -37.05 -37.21
N VAL A 11 -50.82 -35.84 -37.32
CA VAL A 11 -50.18 -34.69 -37.98
C VAL A 11 -48.91 -34.26 -37.27
N ARG A 12 -48.89 -34.25 -35.93
CA ARG A 12 -47.68 -33.93 -35.15
C ARG A 12 -46.56 -34.95 -35.36
N ARG A 13 -46.90 -36.23 -35.56
CA ARG A 13 -45.93 -37.29 -35.83
C ARG A 13 -45.36 -37.17 -37.24
N ILE A 14 -46.18 -36.85 -38.24
CA ILE A 14 -45.73 -36.58 -39.61
C ILE A 14 -44.86 -35.32 -39.69
N TYR A 15 -45.26 -34.22 -39.04
CA TYR A 15 -44.48 -32.98 -39.02
C TYR A 15 -43.08 -33.18 -38.41
N LYS A 16 -42.95 -34.03 -37.37
CA LYS A 16 -41.65 -34.41 -36.83
C LYS A 16 -40.77 -35.14 -37.84
N TYR A 17 -41.31 -36.08 -38.61
CA TYR A 17 -40.53 -36.77 -39.64
C TYR A 17 -40.17 -35.85 -40.81
N ILE A 18 -41.06 -34.94 -41.21
CA ILE A 18 -40.77 -33.91 -42.23
C ILE A 18 -39.66 -32.97 -41.75
N LEU A 19 -39.70 -32.54 -40.48
CA LEU A 19 -38.68 -31.67 -39.89
C LEU A 19 -37.32 -32.38 -39.78
N ILE A 20 -37.30 -33.67 -39.43
CA ILE A 20 -36.08 -34.48 -39.40
C ILE A 20 -35.52 -34.66 -40.82
N LEU A 21 -36.37 -34.93 -41.81
CA LEU A 21 -35.96 -35.13 -43.21
C LEU A 21 -35.47 -33.84 -43.86
N ALA A 22 -36.05 -32.69 -43.51
CA ALA A 22 -35.59 -31.38 -43.97
C ALA A 22 -34.25 -30.96 -43.35
N PHE A 23 -33.92 -31.43 -42.15
CA PHE A 23 -32.68 -31.08 -41.45
C PHE A 23 -31.53 -32.06 -41.70
N ALA A 24 -31.82 -33.30 -42.10
CA ALA A 24 -30.82 -34.31 -42.45
C ALA A 24 -29.79 -33.89 -43.53
N PRO A 25 -30.17 -33.24 -44.65
CA PRO A 25 -29.20 -32.85 -45.68
C PRO A 25 -28.27 -31.71 -45.25
N ILE A 26 -28.66 -30.90 -44.26
CA ILE A 26 -27.86 -29.77 -43.76
C ILE A 26 -26.66 -30.27 -42.95
N VAL A 27 -26.83 -31.37 -42.21
CA VAL A 27 -25.75 -31.98 -41.40
C VAL A 27 -24.70 -32.65 -42.29
N SER A 28 -25.11 -33.28 -43.39
CA SER A 28 -24.18 -33.90 -44.34
C SER A 28 -23.34 -32.89 -45.11
N LEU A 29 -23.86 -31.67 -45.35
CA LEU A 29 -23.12 -30.62 -46.05
C LEU A 29 -22.01 -30.00 -45.19
N ALA A 30 -22.22 -29.91 -43.86
CA ALA A 30 -21.21 -29.39 -42.93
C ALA A 30 -20.05 -30.37 -42.64
N ALA A 31 -20.20 -31.64 -43.02
CA ALA A 31 -19.19 -32.67 -42.81
C ALA A 31 -18.21 -32.86 -43.98
N GLN A 32 -18.39 -32.12 -45.08
CA GLN A 32 -17.69 -32.42 -46.34
C GLN A 32 -16.37 -31.65 -46.56
N ASP A 33 -16.04 -30.65 -45.74
CA ASP A 33 -14.81 -29.84 -45.92
C ASP A 33 -13.70 -30.15 -44.90
N GLN A 34 -13.42 -31.43 -44.69
CA GLN A 34 -12.21 -31.87 -43.98
C GLN A 34 -11.26 -32.55 -44.97
N HIS A 35 -10.86 -31.81 -46.01
CA HIS A 35 -9.80 -32.24 -46.91
C HIS A 35 -8.49 -32.33 -46.12
N PRO A 36 -7.83 -33.51 -46.04
CA PRO A 36 -6.52 -33.61 -45.42
C PRO A 36 -5.53 -32.86 -46.31
N ILE A 37 -5.19 -31.63 -45.91
CA ILE A 37 -4.19 -30.81 -46.60
C ILE A 37 -2.86 -31.54 -46.44
N PRO A 38 -2.24 -32.03 -47.53
CA PRO A 38 -0.99 -32.75 -47.44
C PRO A 38 0.12 -31.78 -47.03
N TYR A 39 0.96 -32.18 -46.07
CA TYR A 39 2.10 -31.39 -45.65
C TYR A 39 3.06 -31.17 -46.82
N THR A 40 3.18 -29.92 -47.26
CA THR A 40 3.92 -29.55 -48.47
C THR A 40 5.39 -29.27 -48.17
N LEU A 41 6.20 -29.11 -49.22
CA LEU A 41 7.59 -28.66 -49.05
C LEU A 41 7.67 -27.23 -48.48
N ASP A 42 6.68 -26.38 -48.78
CA ASP A 42 6.60 -25.02 -48.23
C ASP A 42 6.39 -25.03 -46.70
N ASP A 43 5.61 -25.99 -46.19
CA ASP A 43 5.40 -26.15 -44.75
C ASP A 43 6.68 -26.60 -44.02
N ARG A 44 7.57 -27.36 -44.69
CA ARG A 44 8.90 -27.73 -44.17
C ARG A 44 9.83 -26.52 -44.13
N ASP A 45 9.89 -25.76 -45.22
CA ASP A 45 10.72 -24.55 -45.29
C ASP A 45 10.26 -23.49 -44.28
N ARG A 46 8.95 -23.39 -44.04
CA ARG A 46 8.40 -22.52 -42.99
C ARG A 46 8.85 -22.98 -41.61
N ALA A 47 8.81 -24.29 -41.33
CA ALA A 47 9.25 -24.85 -40.05
C ALA A 47 10.74 -24.55 -39.79
N ILE A 48 11.60 -24.79 -40.78
CA ILE A 48 13.04 -24.51 -40.70
C ILE A 48 13.29 -23.02 -40.43
N ARG A 49 12.56 -22.13 -41.10
CA ARG A 49 12.66 -20.67 -40.88
C ARG A 49 12.22 -20.28 -39.46
N THR A 50 11.16 -20.89 -38.95
CA THR A 50 10.70 -20.61 -37.59
C THR A 50 11.67 -21.11 -36.54
N GLU A 51 12.28 -22.28 -36.73
CA GLU A 51 13.32 -22.82 -35.84
C GLU A 51 14.54 -21.89 -35.79
N ALA A 52 15.02 -21.42 -36.95
CA ALA A 52 16.11 -20.46 -37.02
C ALA A 52 15.76 -19.13 -36.31
N LYS A 53 14.52 -18.63 -36.47
CA LYS A 53 14.05 -17.43 -35.75
C LYS A 53 13.97 -17.66 -34.24
N ILE A 54 13.55 -18.85 -33.80
CA ILE A 54 13.48 -19.23 -32.39
C ILE A 54 14.89 -19.28 -31.78
N GLU A 55 15.87 -19.82 -32.50
CA GLU A 55 17.26 -19.86 -32.03
C GLU A 55 17.86 -18.45 -31.87
N ILE A 56 17.64 -17.58 -32.86
CA ILE A 56 18.05 -16.16 -32.78
C ILE A 56 17.32 -15.44 -31.63
N LEU A 57 16.03 -15.73 -31.44
CA LEU A 57 15.27 -15.14 -30.35
C LEU A 57 15.76 -15.62 -28.98
N ALA A 58 16.03 -16.91 -28.82
CA ALA A 58 16.53 -17.50 -27.58
C ALA A 58 17.91 -16.93 -27.21
N THR A 59 18.81 -16.80 -28.18
CA THR A 59 20.12 -16.18 -27.99
C THR A 59 19.99 -14.69 -27.65
N GLY A 60 19.08 -13.97 -28.33
CA GLY A 60 18.75 -12.58 -28.01
C GLY A 60 18.24 -12.40 -26.58
N ILE A 61 17.30 -13.24 -26.13
CA ILE A 61 16.77 -13.22 -24.76
C ILE A 61 17.87 -13.50 -23.74
N ALA A 62 18.68 -14.55 -23.94
CA ALA A 62 19.77 -14.87 -23.02
C ALA A 62 20.79 -13.71 -22.88
N SER A 63 21.08 -13.00 -23.98
CA SER A 63 21.95 -11.83 -23.95
C SER A 63 21.32 -10.64 -23.21
N PHE A 64 20.00 -10.47 -23.34
CA PHE A 64 19.24 -9.44 -22.65
C PHE A 64 19.15 -9.71 -21.15
N GLU A 65 18.84 -10.95 -20.75
CA GLU A 65 18.81 -11.38 -19.34
C GLU A 65 20.15 -11.09 -18.67
N LYS A 66 21.27 -11.51 -19.28
CA LYS A 66 22.61 -11.22 -18.74
C LYS A 66 22.87 -9.72 -18.58
N THR A 67 22.43 -8.91 -19.54
CA THR A 67 22.59 -7.44 -19.48
C THR A 67 21.70 -6.83 -18.39
N ALA A 68 20.47 -7.34 -18.25
CA ALA A 68 19.54 -6.91 -17.23
C ALA A 68 20.06 -7.26 -15.83
N ASP A 69 20.55 -8.48 -15.62
CA ASP A 69 21.13 -8.93 -14.36
C ASP A 69 22.30 -8.06 -13.91
N ILE A 70 23.25 -7.78 -14.81
CA ILE A 70 24.40 -6.90 -14.52
C ILE A 70 23.93 -5.50 -14.13
N LYS A 71 22.92 -4.95 -14.83
CA LYS A 71 22.38 -3.63 -14.51
C LYS A 71 21.65 -3.62 -13.17
N ILE A 72 20.82 -4.62 -12.90
CA ILE A 72 20.07 -4.76 -11.65
C ILE A 72 21.05 -4.88 -10.47
N GLU A 73 22.06 -5.73 -10.59
CA GLU A 73 23.11 -5.90 -9.58
C GLU A 73 23.82 -4.57 -9.30
N SER A 74 24.19 -3.84 -10.36
CA SER A 74 24.85 -2.53 -10.22
C SER A 74 23.96 -1.46 -9.57
N VAL A 75 22.64 -1.54 -9.76
CA VAL A 75 21.66 -0.64 -9.14
C VAL A 75 21.42 -1.03 -7.68
N ASN A 76 21.26 -2.31 -7.38
CA ASN A 76 21.09 -2.81 -6.02
C ASN A 76 22.26 -2.41 -5.13
N GLY A 77 23.50 -2.59 -5.58
CA GLY A 77 24.68 -2.17 -4.80
C GLY A 77 24.71 -0.66 -4.50
N ARG A 78 24.18 0.18 -5.41
CA ARG A 78 24.06 1.63 -5.17
C ARG A 78 22.93 1.94 -4.18
N LEU A 79 21.81 1.25 -4.30
CA LEU A 79 20.66 1.42 -3.41
C LEU A 79 20.99 0.98 -1.99
N ASP A 80 21.71 -0.13 -1.81
CA ASP A 80 22.14 -0.61 -0.48
C ASP A 80 22.95 0.45 0.27
N TYR A 81 23.89 1.11 -0.41
CA TYR A 81 24.66 2.22 0.18
C TYR A 81 23.77 3.41 0.55
N VAL A 82 22.82 3.77 -0.32
CA VAL A 82 21.87 4.87 -0.07
C VAL A 82 20.95 4.55 1.11
N PHE A 83 20.42 3.33 1.20
CA PHE A 83 19.58 2.91 2.31
C PHE A 83 20.36 2.84 3.63
N TRP A 84 21.61 2.39 3.58
CA TRP A 84 22.49 2.40 4.75
C TRP A 84 22.73 3.84 5.25
N LEU A 85 23.08 4.76 4.36
CA LEU A 85 23.28 6.17 4.69
C LEU A 85 22.00 6.80 5.23
N GLN A 86 20.86 6.52 4.60
CA GLN A 86 19.54 6.99 5.06
C GLN A 86 19.22 6.49 6.47
N GLY A 87 19.55 5.24 6.78
CA GLY A 87 19.40 4.68 8.12
C GLY A 87 20.20 5.45 9.16
N VAL A 88 21.47 5.80 8.87
CA VAL A 88 22.33 6.60 9.75
C VAL A 88 21.73 7.99 9.98
N ILE A 89 21.28 8.66 8.93
CA ILE A 89 20.68 10.01 9.03
C ILE A 89 19.42 9.99 9.90
N VAL A 90 18.52 9.03 9.66
CA VAL A 90 17.29 8.90 10.44
C VAL A 90 17.60 8.59 11.91
N ALA A 91 18.55 7.71 12.19
CA ALA A 91 18.99 7.44 13.56
C ALA A 91 19.54 8.68 14.25
N LEU A 92 20.31 9.52 13.53
CA LEU A 92 20.87 10.75 14.07
C LEU A 92 19.80 11.80 14.39
N ILE A 93 18.77 11.91 13.53
CA ILE A 93 17.62 12.78 13.77
C ILE A 93 16.84 12.30 15.00
N LEU A 94 16.53 11.00 15.09
CA LEU A 94 15.81 10.44 16.24
C LEU A 94 16.61 10.59 17.53
N PHE A 95 17.93 10.41 17.48
CA PHE A 95 18.83 10.64 18.60
C PHE A 95 18.78 12.11 19.06
N MET A 96 18.82 13.06 18.12
CA MET A 96 18.78 14.50 18.43
C MET A 96 17.41 14.93 18.98
N LEU A 97 16.31 14.42 18.44
CA LEU A 97 14.97 14.65 18.98
C LEU A 97 14.81 14.05 20.38
N GLY A 98 15.31 12.83 20.58
CA GLY A 98 15.34 12.17 21.88
C GLY A 98 16.13 12.99 22.91
N TYR A 99 17.31 13.48 22.53
CA TYR A 99 18.12 14.37 23.36
C TYR A 99 17.39 15.66 23.69
N THR A 100 16.74 16.31 22.72
CA THR A 100 16.00 17.56 22.93
C THR A 100 14.85 17.39 23.93
N ILE A 101 14.10 16.28 23.84
CA ILE A 101 13.03 15.98 24.79
C ILE A 101 13.59 15.71 26.20
N TRP A 102 14.73 15.03 26.28
CA TRP A 102 15.41 14.74 27.53
C TRP A 102 16.00 16.00 28.20
N ASP A 103 16.59 16.89 27.41
CA ASP A 103 17.13 18.19 27.86
C ASP A 103 16.03 19.03 28.51
N ARG A 104 14.86 19.14 27.85
CA ARG A 104 13.72 19.88 28.40
C ARG A 104 13.27 19.34 29.76
N ARG A 105 13.18 18.02 29.94
CA ARG A 105 12.77 17.44 31.24
C ARG A 105 13.84 17.59 32.32
N THR A 106 15.10 17.70 31.96
CA THR A 106 16.21 17.80 32.92
C THR A 106 16.49 19.25 33.31
N ALA A 107 16.40 20.19 32.37
CA ALA A 107 16.67 21.61 32.60
C ALA A 107 15.51 22.37 33.26
N LEU A 108 14.24 22.06 32.93
CA LEU A 108 13.10 22.80 33.47
C LEU A 108 12.71 22.41 34.91
N LYS A 109 13.00 21.19 35.35
CA LYS A 109 12.69 20.73 36.71
C LYS A 109 13.32 21.63 37.80
N PRO A 110 14.64 21.88 37.81
CA PRO A 110 15.25 22.73 38.83
C PRO A 110 14.83 24.19 38.71
N ALA A 111 14.47 24.66 37.51
CA ALA A 111 13.95 26.01 37.32
C ALA A 111 12.54 26.15 37.93
N LEU A 112 11.67 25.16 37.71
CA LEU A 112 10.33 25.14 38.27
C LEU A 112 10.36 25.03 39.80
N ASP A 113 11.18 24.13 40.34
CA ASP A 113 11.31 23.94 41.80
C ASP A 113 11.84 25.20 42.51
N LYS A 114 12.78 25.92 41.88
CA LYS A 114 13.26 27.20 42.44
C LYS A 114 12.15 28.25 42.49
N VAL A 115 11.29 28.32 41.47
CA VAL A 115 10.18 29.26 41.43
C VAL A 115 9.15 28.93 42.52
N THR A 116 8.78 27.65 42.68
CA THR A 116 7.81 27.24 43.71
C THR A 116 8.34 27.49 45.13
N ILE A 117 9.61 27.18 45.39
CA ILE A 117 10.23 27.45 46.71
C ILE A 117 10.29 28.95 47.02
N VAL A 118 10.59 29.80 46.01
CA VAL A 118 10.62 31.26 46.20
C VAL A 118 9.21 31.79 46.49
N GLU A 119 8.19 31.28 45.81
CA GLU A 119 6.79 31.66 46.03
C GLU A 119 6.30 31.24 47.43
N GLU A 120 6.63 30.03 47.89
CA GLU A 120 6.31 29.59 49.25
C GLU A 120 7.00 30.43 50.33
N ARG A 121 8.27 30.78 50.12
CA ARG A 121 9.00 31.66 51.06
C ARG A 121 8.40 33.05 51.10
N ASN A 122 8.09 33.64 49.94
CA ASN A 122 7.46 34.96 49.87
C ASN A 122 6.08 34.94 50.55
N SER A 123 5.23 33.97 50.25
CA SER A 123 3.90 33.87 50.88
C SER A 123 3.97 33.64 52.40
N THR A 124 4.95 32.87 52.87
CA THR A 124 5.19 32.68 54.32
C THR A 124 5.66 33.97 54.98
N LEU A 125 6.58 34.70 54.36
CA LEU A 125 7.03 36.01 54.84
C LEU A 125 5.88 37.02 54.90
N VAL A 126 5.05 37.08 53.86
CA VAL A 126 3.86 37.95 53.81
C VAL A 126 2.90 37.63 54.95
N ARG A 127 2.65 36.34 55.23
CA ARG A 127 1.82 35.93 56.39
C ARG A 127 2.43 36.34 57.72
N ALA A 128 3.72 36.08 57.94
CA ALA A 128 4.41 36.47 59.16
C ALA A 128 4.40 38.00 59.39
N LEU A 129 4.61 38.78 58.32
CA LEU A 129 4.51 40.24 58.33
C LEU A 129 3.09 40.72 58.65
N ARG A 130 2.07 40.05 58.13
CA ARG A 130 0.65 40.34 58.40
C ARG A 130 0.28 40.04 59.86
N ASP A 131 0.76 38.94 60.41
CA ASP A 131 0.55 38.59 61.82
C ASP A 131 1.27 39.57 62.76
N TYR A 132 2.49 40.00 62.41
CA TYR A 132 3.21 41.03 63.16
C TYR A 132 2.53 42.41 63.08
N ALA A 133 1.96 42.75 61.91
CA ALA A 133 1.25 44.01 61.71
C ALA A 133 -0.04 44.13 62.55
N GLN A 134 -0.67 43.02 62.95
CA GLN A 134 -1.83 43.08 63.85
C GLN A 134 -1.49 43.67 65.22
N ASN A 135 -0.25 43.51 65.68
CA ASN A 135 0.21 44.01 66.98
C ASN A 135 0.78 45.45 66.91
N HIS A 136 1.01 46.00 65.70
CA HIS A 136 1.65 47.31 65.50
C HIS A 136 0.90 48.19 64.47
N PRO A 137 0.21 49.27 64.90
CA PRO A 137 -0.65 50.07 64.02
C PRO A 137 0.09 50.83 62.92
N GLU A 138 1.35 51.23 63.16
CA GLU A 138 2.24 51.86 62.17
C GLU A 138 2.54 50.90 61.00
N LEU A 139 2.80 49.63 61.31
CA LEU A 139 3.18 48.60 60.35
C LEU A 139 1.99 48.16 59.48
N ALA A 140 0.79 48.09 60.07
CA ALA A 140 -0.45 47.82 59.35
C ALA A 140 -0.76 48.90 58.30
N ARG A 141 -0.48 50.18 58.59
CA ARG A 141 -0.65 51.29 57.63
C ARG A 141 0.26 51.14 56.41
N ILE A 142 1.52 50.75 56.64
CA ILE A 142 2.52 50.58 55.58
C ILE A 142 2.16 49.39 54.67
N LEU A 143 1.73 48.26 55.26
CA LEU A 143 1.30 47.07 54.52
C LEU A 143 0.05 47.32 53.67
N LYS A 144 -0.94 48.06 54.20
CA LYS A 144 -2.18 48.42 53.47
C LYS A 144 -1.89 49.30 52.25
N THR A 145 -0.88 50.17 52.34
CA THR A 145 -0.47 51.04 51.23
C THR A 145 0.13 50.26 50.06
N HIS A 146 0.82 49.15 50.34
CA HIS A 146 1.42 48.28 49.33
C HIS A 146 0.50 47.15 48.86
N GLY A 147 -0.76 47.11 49.31
CA GLY A 147 -1.74 46.11 48.88
C GLY A 147 -1.53 44.69 49.44
N LEU A 148 -0.71 44.54 50.48
CA LEU A 148 -0.42 43.24 51.13
C LEU A 148 -1.42 42.89 52.26
N LEU A 149 -2.42 43.74 52.53
CA LEU A 149 -3.37 43.59 53.63
C LEU A 149 -4.81 43.82 53.19
#